data_AF-A0A661Y4Q8-F1
#
_entry.id   AF-A0A661Y4Q8-F1
#
_cell.length_a   1.000
_cell.length_b   1.000
_cell.length_c   1.000
_cell.angle_alpha   90.00
_cell.angle_beta   90.00
_cell.angle_gamma   90.00
#
_symmetry.space_group_name_H-M   'P 1'
#
loop_
_entity.id
_entity.type
_entity.pdbx_description
1 polymer ?
#
loop_
_entity_poly.entity_id
_entity_poly.type
_entity_poly.pdbx_seq_one_letter_code
_entity_poly.pdbx_strand_id
1 'polypeptide(L)'
;SNEKDILKGTYDTPLMDHSELKSLAKQIIKISATKIYNSPSVVEIEMAGFEVIKGLLNIYTEAINAGISGESSYYHSKIVQQLPDECFANNRTPDKNLYLRLLKVTSYVASMTDAQAIKKYRQLKGIELPGNN
;
A
#
# COMPACT_ATOMS: atom_id res chain seq x y z
N SER A 1 -26.29 -13.09 26.16
CA SER A 1 -26.32 -12.01 25.16
C SER A 1 -25.34 -10.95 25.61
N ASN A 2 -24.39 -10.57 24.74
CA ASN A 2 -23.38 -9.53 25.02
C ASN A 2 -23.76 -8.16 24.40
N GLU A 3 -25.02 -8.02 23.95
CA GLU A 3 -25.54 -6.85 23.22
C GLU A 3 -25.34 -5.53 23.96
N LYS A 4 -25.61 -5.48 25.27
CA LYS A 4 -25.48 -4.26 26.07
C LYS A 4 -24.04 -3.73 26.08
N ASP A 5 -23.06 -4.61 26.13
CA ASP A 5 -21.64 -4.23 26.17
C ASP A 5 -21.14 -3.85 24.77
N ILE A 6 -21.65 -4.52 23.72
CA ILE A 6 -21.39 -4.15 22.33
C ILE A 6 -21.93 -2.75 22.04
N LEU A 7 -23.17 -2.44 22.46
CA LEU A 7 -23.78 -1.13 22.28
C LEU A 7 -23.05 -0.02 23.05
N LYS A 8 -22.44 -0.36 24.20
CA LYS A 8 -21.61 0.56 24.98
C LYS A 8 -20.19 0.71 24.42
N GLY A 9 -19.79 -0.10 23.45
CA GLY A 9 -18.41 -0.14 22.94
C GLY A 9 -17.40 -0.66 23.96
N THR A 10 -17.84 -1.40 24.99
CA THR A 10 -16.99 -1.96 26.06
C THR A 10 -16.74 -3.46 25.87
N TYR A 11 -17.13 -4.01 24.72
CA TYR A 11 -16.96 -5.41 24.41
C TYR A 11 -15.64 -5.64 23.64
N ASP A 12 -14.59 -6.02 24.36
CA ASP A 12 -13.21 -6.06 23.87
C ASP A 12 -12.77 -7.41 23.29
N THR A 13 -13.72 -8.31 23.02
CA THR A 13 -13.41 -9.64 22.46
C THR A 13 -14.08 -9.84 21.10
N PRO A 14 -13.41 -10.48 20.12
CA PRO A 14 -14.07 -10.84 18.86
C PRO A 14 -15.27 -11.77 19.11
N LEU A 15 -16.35 -11.59 18.33
CA LEU A 15 -17.54 -12.45 18.45
C LEU A 15 -17.23 -13.94 18.28
N MET A 16 -16.33 -14.26 17.33
CA MET A 16 -15.95 -15.64 17.02
C MET A 16 -15.23 -16.34 18.17
N ASP A 17 -14.66 -15.60 19.13
CA ASP A 17 -13.98 -16.19 20.28
C ASP A 17 -14.93 -16.79 21.32
N HIS A 18 -16.23 -16.49 21.24
CA HIS A 18 -17.29 -17.10 22.07
C HIS A 18 -18.20 -18.02 21.28
N SER A 19 -17.92 -18.23 19.99
CA SER A 19 -18.66 -19.18 19.15
C SER A 19 -18.24 -20.61 19.44
N GLU A 20 -19.19 -21.55 19.39
CA GLU A 20 -18.92 -23.00 19.41
C GLU A 20 -18.02 -23.42 18.23
N LEU A 21 -18.05 -22.66 17.13
CA LEU A 21 -17.25 -22.89 15.92
C LEU A 21 -15.80 -22.40 16.04
N LYS A 22 -15.40 -21.80 17.17
CA LYS A 22 -14.06 -21.25 17.39
C LYS A 22 -12.96 -22.25 17.07
N SER A 23 -13.09 -23.49 17.56
CA SER A 23 -12.09 -24.53 17.38
C SER A 23 -11.94 -24.90 15.89
N LEU A 24 -13.06 -25.03 15.18
CA LEU A 24 -13.10 -25.33 13.75
C LEU A 24 -12.49 -24.19 12.92
N ALA A 25 -12.86 -22.94 13.19
CA ALA A 25 -12.31 -21.79 12.50
C ALA A 25 -10.78 -21.68 12.70
N LYS A 26 -10.29 -21.91 13.91
CA LYS A 26 -8.84 -21.96 14.19
C LYS A 26 -8.14 -23.07 13.42
N GLN A 27 -8.76 -24.24 13.28
CA GLN A 27 -8.20 -25.34 12.47
C GLN A 27 -8.12 -24.96 10.99
N ILE A 28 -9.17 -24.35 10.43
CA ILE A 28 -9.18 -23.86 9.04
C ILE A 28 -8.07 -22.84 8.83
N ILE A 29 -7.95 -21.83 9.69
CA ILE A 29 -6.89 -20.81 9.61
C ILE A 29 -5.51 -21.46 9.64
N LYS A 30 -5.29 -22.42 10.55
CA LYS A 30 -4.03 -23.14 10.67
C LYS A 30 -3.68 -23.91 9.40
N ILE A 31 -4.64 -24.66 8.84
CA ILE A 31 -4.44 -25.43 7.60
C ILE A 31 -4.17 -24.48 6.44
N SER A 32 -4.95 -23.41 6.28
CA SER A 32 -4.75 -22.39 5.24
C SER A 32 -3.38 -21.72 5.34
N ALA A 33 -2.93 -21.38 6.55
CA ALA A 33 -1.59 -20.84 6.77
C ALA A 33 -0.50 -21.81 6.29
N THR A 34 -0.60 -23.09 6.64
CA THR A 34 0.43 -24.08 6.27
C THR A 34 0.37 -24.49 4.80
N LYS A 35 -0.81 -24.57 4.20
CA LYS A 35 -1.01 -25.19 2.88
C LYS A 35 -1.23 -24.21 1.74
N ILE A 36 -1.70 -22.99 2.03
CA ILE A 36 -2.05 -21.99 1.02
C ILE A 36 -1.07 -20.81 1.11
N TYR A 37 -1.07 -20.09 2.23
CA TYR A 37 -0.32 -18.82 2.34
C TYR A 37 1.20 -19.01 2.40
N ASN A 38 1.69 -20.10 3.00
CA ASN A 38 3.13 -20.42 3.01
C ASN A 38 3.57 -21.35 1.87
N SER A 39 2.76 -21.47 0.80
CA SER A 39 3.20 -22.21 -0.37
C SER A 39 4.32 -21.43 -1.09
N PRO A 40 5.29 -22.09 -1.75
CA PRO A 40 6.42 -21.41 -2.39
C PRO A 40 6.00 -20.31 -3.37
N SER A 41 4.99 -20.56 -4.20
CA SER A 41 4.48 -19.59 -5.17
C SER A 41 3.86 -18.35 -4.50
N VAL A 42 3.16 -18.52 -3.38
CA VAL A 42 2.59 -17.37 -2.64
C VAL A 42 3.70 -16.54 -2.02
N VAL A 43 4.70 -17.16 -1.40
CA VAL A 43 5.86 -16.46 -0.82
C VAL A 43 6.62 -15.67 -1.90
N GLU A 44 6.84 -16.25 -3.07
CA GLU A 44 7.50 -15.55 -4.20
C GLU A 44 6.68 -14.33 -4.67
N ILE A 45 5.36 -14.46 -4.76
CA ILE A 45 4.45 -13.35 -5.11
C ILE A 45 4.51 -12.25 -4.05
N GLU A 46 4.48 -12.61 -2.76
CA GLU A 46 4.57 -11.67 -1.65
C GLU A 46 5.91 -10.92 -1.65
N MET A 47 7.02 -11.62 -1.87
CA MET A 47 8.36 -11.02 -1.99
C MET A 47 8.42 -10.00 -3.12
N ALA A 48 7.87 -10.32 -4.29
CA ALA A 48 7.76 -9.39 -5.40
C ALA A 48 6.89 -8.17 -5.04
N GLY A 49 5.77 -8.40 -4.35
CA GLY A 49 4.90 -7.35 -3.83
C GLY A 49 5.63 -6.38 -2.90
N PHE A 50 6.40 -6.90 -1.94
CA PHE A 50 7.19 -6.06 -1.03
C PHE A 50 8.18 -5.15 -1.77
N GLU A 51 8.91 -5.68 -2.76
CA GLU A 51 9.87 -4.89 -3.51
C GLU A 51 9.20 -3.84 -4.40
N VAL A 52 8.07 -4.18 -5.04
CA VAL A 52 7.28 -3.25 -5.84
C VAL A 52 6.79 -2.08 -4.98
N ILE A 53 6.14 -2.35 -3.84
CA ILE A 53 5.57 -1.31 -2.98
C ILE A 53 6.68 -0.43 -2.38
N LYS A 54 7.76 -1.05 -1.86
CA LYS A 54 8.93 -0.31 -1.35
C LYS A 54 9.52 0.59 -2.42
N GLY A 55 9.71 0.06 -3.63
CA GLY A 55 10.27 0.80 -4.75
C GLY A 55 9.42 1.99 -5.17
N LEU A 56 8.11 1.82 -5.27
CA LEU A 56 7.17 2.90 -5.58
C LEU A 56 7.17 3.98 -4.49
N LEU A 57 7.11 3.58 -3.22
CA LEU A 57 7.13 4.53 -2.09
C LEU A 57 8.42 5.35 -2.10
N ASN A 58 9.59 4.72 -2.26
CA ASN A 58 10.86 5.44 -2.31
C ASN A 58 10.89 6.46 -3.46
N ILE A 59 10.57 6.03 -4.68
CA ILE A 59 10.62 6.91 -5.87
C ILE A 59 9.69 8.11 -5.71
N TYR A 60 8.44 7.90 -5.27
CA TYR A 60 7.48 8.99 -5.15
C TYR A 60 7.75 9.91 -3.96
N THR A 61 8.15 9.35 -2.81
CA THR A 61 8.45 10.17 -1.62
C THR A 61 9.72 10.99 -1.81
N GLU A 62 10.77 10.43 -2.40
CA GLU A 62 11.98 11.18 -2.76
C GLU A 62 11.66 12.32 -3.73
N ALA A 63 10.92 12.04 -4.80
CA ALA A 63 10.60 13.04 -5.82
C ALA A 63 9.74 14.20 -5.26
N ILE A 64 8.71 13.89 -4.46
CA ILE A 64 7.84 14.93 -3.90
C ILE A 64 8.54 15.76 -2.81
N ASN A 65 9.45 15.15 -2.04
CA ASN A 65 10.24 15.84 -1.02
C ASN A 65 11.31 16.75 -1.65
N ALA A 66 11.95 16.31 -2.74
CA ALA A 66 12.91 17.12 -3.48
C ALA A 66 12.30 18.42 -4.02
N GLY A 67 10.99 18.40 -4.34
CA GLY A 67 10.24 19.60 -4.72
C GLY A 67 10.10 20.65 -3.61
N ILE A 68 10.29 20.27 -2.34
CA ILE A 68 10.25 21.17 -1.18
C ILE A 68 11.64 21.56 -0.69
N SER A 69 12.62 20.64 -0.71
CA SER A 69 13.99 20.93 -0.24
C SER A 69 14.80 21.81 -1.20
N GLY A 70 14.31 22.03 -2.43
CA GLY A 70 15.04 22.75 -3.48
C GLY A 70 16.06 21.87 -4.21
N GLU A 71 16.09 20.57 -3.92
CA GLU A 71 17.00 19.58 -4.51
C GLU A 71 16.33 18.82 -5.67
N SER A 72 15.29 19.41 -6.27
CA SER A 72 14.55 18.78 -7.36
C SER A 72 15.40 18.67 -8.63
N SER A 73 15.74 17.44 -9.00
CA SER A 73 16.35 17.13 -10.30
C SER A 73 15.30 17.16 -11.42
N TYR A 74 15.75 17.15 -12.68
CA TYR A 74 14.85 16.97 -13.82
C TYR A 74 14.06 15.67 -13.72
N TYR A 75 14.70 14.58 -13.28
CA TYR A 75 14.05 13.29 -13.02
C TYR A 75 12.93 13.43 -11.98
N HIS A 76 13.22 14.04 -10.82
CA HIS A 76 12.20 14.27 -9.78
C HIS A 76 11.00 15.04 -10.32
N SER A 77 11.23 16.11 -11.11
CA SER A 77 10.15 16.89 -11.70
C SER A 77 9.24 16.07 -12.63
N LYS A 78 9.80 15.10 -13.37
CA LYS A 78 9.05 14.21 -14.26
C LYS A 78 8.27 13.15 -13.50
N ILE A 79 8.81 12.63 -12.40
CA ILE A 79 8.07 11.74 -11.50
C ILE A 79 6.88 12.48 -10.88
N VAL A 80 7.10 13.69 -10.36
CA VAL A 80 6.04 14.53 -9.76
C VAL A 80 4.94 14.88 -10.78
N GLN A 81 5.30 15.13 -12.05
CA GLN A 81 4.33 15.36 -13.12
C GLN A 81 3.36 14.19 -13.34
N GLN A 82 3.77 12.95 -13.04
CA GLN A 82 2.93 11.77 -13.20
C GLN A 82 2.05 11.46 -11.98
N LEU A 83 2.27 12.12 -10.85
CA LEU A 83 1.44 11.94 -9.67
C LEU A 83 0.05 12.57 -9.89
N PRO A 84 -1.01 11.91 -9.39
CA PRO A 84 -2.36 12.43 -9.50
C PRO A 84 -2.57 13.62 -8.55
N ASP A 85 -3.66 14.37 -8.74
CA ASP A 85 -3.91 15.64 -8.01
C ASP A 85 -4.02 15.45 -6.49
N GLU A 86 -4.52 14.28 -6.04
CA GLU A 86 -4.69 13.94 -4.63
C GLU A 86 -3.37 13.86 -3.86
N CYS A 87 -2.25 13.68 -4.57
CA CYS A 87 -0.91 13.71 -3.99
C CYS A 87 -0.46 15.12 -3.55
N PHE A 88 -1.19 16.16 -3.93
CA PHE A 88 -0.78 17.55 -3.76
C PHE A 88 -1.67 18.33 -2.78
N ALA A 89 -1.22 19.53 -2.42
CA ALA A 89 -2.08 20.57 -1.90
C ALA A 89 -2.71 21.36 -3.07
N ASN A 90 -3.29 22.52 -2.78
CA ASN A 90 -3.87 23.39 -3.80
C ASN A 90 -2.86 23.73 -4.91
N ASN A 91 -3.37 23.90 -6.13
CA ASN A 91 -2.58 24.27 -7.32
C ASN A 91 -1.44 23.29 -7.68
N ARG A 92 -1.59 22.00 -7.36
CA ARG A 92 -0.58 20.95 -7.61
C ARG A 92 0.79 21.23 -6.97
N THR A 93 0.80 21.94 -5.85
CA THR A 93 2.01 22.16 -5.07
C THR A 93 2.17 21.06 -4.00
N PRO A 94 3.39 20.57 -3.71
CA PRO A 94 3.57 19.64 -2.61
C PRO A 94 3.10 20.24 -1.28
N ASP A 95 2.51 19.41 -0.42
CA ASP A 95 2.07 19.86 0.89
C ASP A 95 3.27 20.32 1.74
N LYS A 96 3.15 21.47 2.42
CA LYS A 96 4.22 21.98 3.29
C LYS A 96 4.43 21.09 4.51
N ASN A 97 3.36 20.44 4.98
CA ASN A 97 3.45 19.53 6.11
C ASN A 97 3.98 18.16 5.63
N LEU A 98 5.11 17.72 6.19
CA LEU A 98 5.73 16.43 5.86
C LEU A 98 4.77 15.26 6.06
N TYR A 99 4.01 15.24 7.16
CA TYR A 99 3.06 14.18 7.45
C TYR A 99 1.98 14.09 6.36
N LEU A 100 1.34 15.21 6.01
CA LEU A 100 0.30 15.22 4.98
C LEU A 100 0.85 14.83 3.61
N ARG A 101 2.07 15.29 3.27
CA ARG A 101 2.73 14.94 2.01
C ARG A 101 2.99 13.44 1.90
N LEU A 102 3.56 12.82 2.94
CA LEU A 102 3.81 11.39 2.97
C LEU A 102 2.50 10.59 2.98
N LEU A 103 1.52 11.01 3.79
CA LEU A 103 0.21 10.36 3.85
C LEU A 103 -0.45 10.31 2.48
N LYS A 104 -0.49 11.43 1.75
CA LYS A 104 -1.09 11.51 0.41
C LYS A 104 -0.41 10.56 -0.59
N VAL A 105 0.94 10.53 -0.60
CA VAL A 105 1.69 9.61 -1.47
C VAL A 105 1.45 8.14 -1.08
N THR A 106 1.46 7.83 0.22
CA THR A 106 1.17 6.48 0.69
C THR A 106 -0.26 6.05 0.35
N SER A 107 -1.24 6.93 0.49
CA SER A 107 -2.63 6.68 0.08
C SER A 107 -2.73 6.40 -1.41
N TYR A 108 -2.01 7.14 -2.26
CA TYR A 108 -1.96 6.88 -3.69
C TYR A 108 -1.37 5.49 -4.00
N VAL A 109 -0.22 5.13 -3.43
CA VAL A 109 0.37 3.81 -3.63
C VAL A 109 -0.55 2.69 -3.14
N ALA A 110 -1.19 2.88 -1.98
CA ALA A 110 -2.14 1.91 -1.42
C ALA A 110 -3.44 1.78 -2.25
N SER A 111 -3.80 2.79 -3.04
CA SER A 111 -4.98 2.75 -3.91
C SER A 111 -4.78 1.97 -5.22
N MET A 112 -3.53 1.61 -5.55
CA MET A 112 -3.23 0.87 -6.77
C MET A 112 -3.68 -0.59 -6.66
N THR A 113 -4.18 -1.13 -7.78
CA THR A 113 -4.29 -2.58 -7.93
C THR A 113 -2.90 -3.20 -8.17
N ASP A 114 -2.74 -4.50 -7.90
CA ASP A 114 -1.48 -5.23 -8.13
C ASP A 114 -0.94 -5.02 -9.55
N ALA A 115 -1.82 -5.12 -10.55
CA ALA A 115 -1.45 -4.92 -11.96
C ALA A 115 -0.95 -3.49 -12.23
N GLN A 116 -1.58 -2.48 -11.61
CA GLN A 116 -1.14 -1.09 -11.75
C GLN A 116 0.21 -0.85 -11.07
N ALA A 117 0.39 -1.34 -9.85
CA ALA A 117 1.62 -1.18 -9.08
C ALA A 117 2.82 -1.83 -9.80
N ILE A 118 2.66 -3.08 -10.25
CA ILE A 118 3.69 -3.81 -10.99
C ILE A 118 4.05 -3.07 -12.28
N LYS A 119 3.04 -2.66 -13.06
CA LYS A 119 3.26 -1.95 -14.33
C LYS A 119 3.99 -0.62 -14.10
N LYS A 120 3.54 0.18 -13.13
CA LYS A 120 4.18 1.46 -12.79
C LYS A 120 5.61 1.26 -12.32
N TYR A 121 5.85 0.27 -11.46
CA TYR A 121 7.19 -0.02 -10.98
C TYR A 121 8.15 -0.40 -12.12
N ARG A 122 7.73 -1.30 -13.02
CA ARG A 122 8.52 -1.69 -14.19
C ARG A 122 8.83 -0.51 -15.11
N GLN A 123 7.84 0.36 -15.36
CA GLN A 123 8.02 1.57 -16.16
C GLN A 123 9.04 2.53 -15.53
N LEU A 124 8.92 2.77 -14.23
CA LEU A 124 9.81 3.67 -13.49
C LEU A 124 11.24 3.14 -13.37
N LYS A 125 11.41 1.81 -13.34
CA LYS A 125 12.72 1.15 -13.34
C LYS A 125 13.30 0.93 -14.74
N GLY A 126 12.60 1.35 -15.81
CA GLY A 126 13.06 1.16 -17.19
C GLY A 126 13.04 -0.30 -17.67
N ILE A 127 12.27 -1.16 -17.00
CA ILE A 127 12.09 -2.58 -17.37
C ILE A 127 11.09 -2.70 -18.53
N GLU A 128 10.10 -1.81 -18.58
CA GLU A 128 9.03 -1.83 -19.59
C GLU A 128 8.78 -0.39 -20.09
N LEU A 129 8.68 -0.20 -21.41
CA LEU A 129 8.34 1.08 -22.02
C LEU A 129 6.85 1.12 -22.41
N PRO A 130 6.18 2.28 -22.34
CA PRO A 130 4.79 2.38 -22.78
C PRO A 130 4.69 2.13 -24.30
N GLY A 131 3.85 1.16 -24.70
CA GLY A 131 3.50 0.93 -26.11
C GLY A 131 4.09 -0.31 -26.77
N ASN A 132 4.93 -1.09 -26.10
CA ASN A 132 5.35 -2.40 -26.59
C ASN A 132 4.40 -3.50 -26.06
N ASN A 133 3.35 -3.79 -26.83
CA ASN A 133 2.67 -5.08 -26.79
C ASN A 133 3.19 -5.95 -27.92
#